data_AF-A0A953KZY1-F1
#
_entry.id   AF-A0A953KZY1-F1
#
_cell.length_a   1.000
_cell.length_b   1.000
_cell.length_c   1.000
_cell.angle_alpha   90.00
_cell.angle_beta   90.00
_cell.angle_gamma   90.00
#
_symmetry.space_group_name_H-M   'P 1'
#
loop_
_entity.id
_entity.type
_entity.pdbx_description
1 polymer ?
#
loop_
_entity_poly.entity_id
_entity_poly.type
_entity_poly.pdbx_seq_one_letter_code
_entity_poly.pdbx_strand_id
1 'polypeptide(L)'
;MTQPSKAANILQQINTKTKLGDLRKIAKDIKKDHALALELWESGAFLPRQLAILIMDSKLLSEALINKLGKDIQAHPSEERDQLTDWFMANQLLKDKKTTAMIASWENSPAALQRRIFWYHQARLRWMGQVPPDNTEYLLTAIESNIANEQPEVQWAMNFTAGWIGVYEQQYRARCIAIGERTGLYKGDMVSKGCTPNYLPEFIEMEARKRNL
;
A
#
# COMPACT_ATOMS: atom_id res chain seq x y z
N MET A 1 -0.72 -42.55 -10.57
CA MET A 1 -0.08 -41.27 -10.20
C MET A 1 -1.08 -40.17 -10.52
N THR A 2 -1.57 -39.46 -9.52
CA THR A 2 -2.45 -38.30 -9.69
C THR A 2 -1.66 -37.16 -10.32
N GLN A 3 -2.18 -36.57 -11.40
CA GLN A 3 -1.57 -35.38 -12.00
C GLN A 3 -1.50 -34.26 -10.95
N PRO A 4 -0.37 -33.56 -10.79
CA PRO A 4 -0.26 -32.42 -9.88
C PRO A 4 -1.31 -31.35 -10.22
N SER A 5 -1.85 -30.69 -9.19
CA SER A 5 -2.82 -29.59 -9.39
C SER A 5 -2.20 -28.47 -10.22
N LYS A 6 -3.06 -27.65 -10.85
CA LYS A 6 -2.61 -26.46 -11.59
C LYS A 6 -1.72 -25.56 -10.72
N ALA A 7 -2.06 -25.38 -9.44
CA ALA A 7 -1.24 -24.62 -8.51
C ALA A 7 0.10 -25.31 -8.24
N ALA A 8 0.14 -26.62 -8.01
CA ALA A 8 1.39 -27.35 -7.79
C ALA A 8 2.37 -27.18 -8.97
N ASN A 9 1.87 -27.23 -10.21
CA ASN A 9 2.68 -27.00 -11.41
C ASN A 9 3.20 -25.56 -11.52
N ILE A 10 2.43 -24.56 -11.07
CA ILE A 10 2.85 -23.16 -11.06
C ILE A 10 3.88 -22.92 -9.96
N LEU A 11 3.68 -23.48 -8.77
CA LEU A 11 4.59 -23.33 -7.64
C LEU A 11 5.98 -23.89 -7.96
N GLN A 12 6.08 -24.98 -8.72
CA GLN A 12 7.37 -25.52 -9.19
C GLN A 12 8.13 -24.57 -10.11
N GLN A 13 7.46 -23.61 -10.76
CA GLN A 13 8.09 -22.61 -11.64
C GLN A 13 8.59 -21.38 -10.87
N ILE A 14 8.18 -21.22 -9.61
CA ILE A 14 8.49 -20.05 -8.78
C ILE A 14 9.59 -20.43 -7.78
N ASN A 15 10.71 -19.70 -7.81
CA ASN A 15 11.82 -19.87 -6.88
C ASN A 15 12.42 -18.51 -6.49
N THR A 16 13.46 -18.52 -5.67
CA THR A 16 14.10 -17.30 -5.14
C THR A 16 14.73 -16.40 -6.22
N LYS A 17 14.93 -16.88 -7.44
CA LYS A 17 15.44 -16.10 -8.58
C LYS A 17 14.34 -15.53 -9.46
N THR A 18 13.09 -15.94 -9.26
CA THR A 18 11.94 -15.46 -10.04
C THR A 18 11.79 -13.96 -9.86
N LYS A 19 11.79 -13.21 -10.97
CA LYS A 19 11.63 -11.76 -10.94
C LYS A 19 10.17 -11.38 -11.09
N LEU A 20 9.85 -10.16 -10.69
CA LEU A 20 8.50 -9.59 -10.82
C LEU A 20 7.97 -9.61 -12.26
N GLY A 21 8.85 -9.40 -13.24
CA GLY A 21 8.50 -9.50 -14.66
C GLY A 21 8.07 -10.90 -15.08
N ASP A 22 8.64 -11.94 -14.47
CA ASP A 22 8.30 -13.33 -14.77
C ASP A 22 6.95 -13.70 -14.13
N LEU A 23 6.70 -13.27 -12.88
CA LEU A 23 5.37 -13.39 -12.26
C LEU A 23 4.28 -12.74 -13.12
N ARG A 24 4.54 -11.57 -13.68
CA ARG A 24 3.59 -10.88 -14.58
C ARG A 24 3.33 -11.66 -15.87
N LYS A 25 4.32 -12.37 -16.43
CA LYS A 25 4.14 -13.25 -17.59
C LYS A 25 3.24 -14.44 -17.23
N ILE A 26 3.54 -15.12 -16.11
CA ILE A 26 2.73 -16.24 -15.61
C ILE A 26 1.28 -15.78 -15.38
N ALA A 27 1.09 -14.64 -14.71
CA ALA A 27 -0.24 -14.07 -14.48
C ALA A 27 -0.99 -13.76 -15.79
N LYS A 28 -0.28 -13.28 -16.82
CA LYS A 28 -0.88 -12.98 -18.13
C LYS A 28 -1.42 -14.24 -18.82
N ASP A 29 -0.70 -15.35 -18.71
CA ASP A 29 -1.10 -16.63 -19.31
C ASP A 29 -2.28 -17.26 -18.55
N ILE A 30 -2.28 -17.17 -17.22
CA ILE A 30 -3.38 -17.64 -16.36
C ILE A 30 -4.63 -16.76 -16.53
N LYS A 31 -4.44 -15.45 -16.69
CA LYS A 31 -5.48 -14.40 -16.59
C LYS A 31 -6.10 -14.39 -15.20
N LYS A 32 -7.40 -14.12 -15.12
CA LYS A 32 -8.15 -14.08 -13.85
C LYS A 32 -8.65 -15.49 -13.50
N ASP A 33 -8.26 -15.97 -12.33
CA ASP A 33 -8.64 -17.29 -11.80
C ASP A 33 -8.62 -17.22 -10.26
N HIS A 34 -9.78 -16.90 -9.66
CA HIS A 34 -9.86 -16.63 -8.21
C HIS A 34 -9.64 -17.89 -7.36
N ALA A 35 -10.13 -19.05 -7.80
CA ALA A 35 -9.92 -20.31 -7.08
C ALA A 35 -8.44 -20.67 -7.04
N LEU A 36 -7.75 -20.57 -8.19
CA LEU A 36 -6.30 -20.76 -8.26
C LEU A 36 -5.54 -19.72 -7.44
N ALA A 37 -5.99 -18.46 -7.44
CA ALA A 37 -5.39 -17.42 -6.62
C ALA A 37 -5.38 -17.80 -5.13
N LEU A 38 -6.50 -18.31 -4.63
CA LEU A 38 -6.61 -18.75 -3.24
C LEU A 38 -5.73 -19.99 -2.97
N GLU A 39 -5.68 -20.96 -3.88
CA GLU A 39 -4.78 -22.12 -3.74
C GLU A 39 -3.29 -21.70 -3.69
N LEU A 40 -2.88 -20.76 -4.55
CA LEU A 40 -1.53 -20.18 -4.53
C LEU A 40 -1.26 -19.37 -3.27
N TRP A 41 -2.27 -18.68 -2.73
CA TRP A 41 -2.16 -17.87 -1.53
C TRP A 41 -1.86 -18.70 -0.27
N GLU A 42 -2.49 -19.86 -0.16
CA GLU A 42 -2.30 -20.81 0.96
C GLU A 42 -0.88 -21.37 1.02
N SER A 43 -0.06 -21.21 -0.02
CA SER A 43 1.35 -21.61 0.01
C SER A 43 2.17 -20.84 1.06
N GLY A 44 1.66 -19.70 1.55
CA GLY A 44 2.32 -18.86 2.56
C GLY A 44 3.54 -18.09 2.06
N ALA A 45 4.03 -18.39 0.87
CA ALA A 45 5.25 -17.82 0.32
C ALA A 45 4.99 -16.50 -0.40
N PHE A 46 5.97 -15.59 -0.33
CA PHE A 46 5.86 -14.22 -0.84
C PHE A 46 5.52 -14.14 -2.33
N LEU A 47 6.32 -14.78 -3.20
CA LEU A 47 6.13 -14.71 -4.65
C LEU A 47 4.82 -15.38 -5.13
N PRO A 48 4.41 -16.55 -4.62
CA PRO A 48 3.08 -17.11 -4.89
C PRO A 48 1.93 -16.19 -4.46
N ARG A 49 2.03 -15.53 -3.29
CA ARG A 49 1.03 -14.54 -2.85
C ARG A 49 0.99 -13.30 -3.76
N GLN A 50 2.14 -12.82 -4.24
CA GLN A 50 2.18 -11.76 -5.26
C GLN A 50 1.49 -12.19 -6.57
N LEU A 51 1.72 -13.43 -7.02
CA LEU A 51 1.03 -13.97 -8.19
C LEU A 51 -0.48 -14.11 -7.95
N ALA A 52 -0.89 -14.62 -6.79
CA ALA A 52 -2.30 -14.71 -6.40
C ALA A 52 -3.00 -13.35 -6.49
N ILE A 53 -2.36 -12.29 -6.01
CA ILE A 53 -2.89 -10.92 -6.14
C ILE A 53 -3.05 -10.49 -7.60
N LEU A 54 -2.20 -10.93 -8.52
CA LEU A 54 -2.34 -10.57 -9.94
C LEU A 54 -3.53 -11.27 -10.61
N ILE A 55 -3.90 -12.46 -10.17
CA ILE A 55 -4.89 -13.31 -10.85
C ILE A 55 -6.23 -13.40 -10.12
N MET A 56 -6.35 -12.91 -8.88
CA MET A 56 -7.61 -12.94 -8.15
C MET A 56 -8.67 -12.02 -8.78
N ASP A 57 -9.95 -12.34 -8.54
CA ASP A 57 -11.08 -11.49 -8.92
C ASP A 57 -11.47 -10.52 -7.79
N SER A 58 -11.27 -9.22 -8.00
CA SER A 58 -11.67 -8.17 -7.06
C SER A 58 -13.16 -8.22 -6.69
N LYS A 59 -14.02 -8.70 -7.59
CA LYS A 59 -15.47 -8.82 -7.35
C LYS A 59 -15.83 -9.87 -6.28
N LEU A 60 -14.93 -10.83 -6.06
CA LEU A 60 -15.12 -11.91 -5.08
C LEU A 60 -14.49 -11.58 -3.71
N LEU A 61 -13.89 -10.39 -3.57
CA LEU A 61 -13.38 -9.93 -2.28
C LEU A 61 -14.54 -9.50 -1.37
N SER A 62 -14.83 -10.35 -0.38
CA SER A 62 -15.65 -10.00 0.78
C SER A 62 -14.78 -9.37 1.87
N GLU A 63 -15.41 -8.65 2.79
CA GLU A 63 -14.70 -8.09 3.95
C GLU A 63 -14.01 -9.18 4.79
N ALA A 64 -14.70 -10.31 5.00
CA ALA A 64 -14.13 -11.46 5.69
C ALA A 64 -12.89 -12.02 4.98
N LEU A 65 -12.91 -12.11 3.64
CA LEU A 65 -11.76 -12.55 2.86
C LEU A 65 -10.62 -11.52 2.94
N ILE A 66 -10.90 -10.23 2.78
CA ILE A 66 -9.91 -9.16 2.92
C ILE A 66 -9.25 -9.20 4.30
N ASN A 67 -10.02 -9.41 5.36
CA ASN A 67 -9.51 -9.53 6.72
C ASN A 67 -8.60 -10.77 6.87
N LYS A 68 -8.96 -11.91 6.27
CA LYS A 68 -8.11 -13.11 6.25
C LYS A 68 -6.79 -12.83 5.51
N LEU A 69 -6.86 -12.33 4.28
CA LEU A 69 -5.67 -11.99 3.48
C LEU A 69 -4.80 -10.95 4.20
N GLY A 70 -5.41 -9.97 4.86
CA GLY A 70 -4.69 -8.97 5.65
C GLY A 70 -3.92 -9.56 6.83
N LYS A 71 -4.50 -10.52 7.56
CA LYS A 71 -3.79 -11.25 8.63
C LYS A 71 -2.63 -12.08 8.07
N ASP A 72 -2.86 -12.72 6.92
CA ASP A 72 -1.84 -13.50 6.24
C ASP A 72 -0.66 -12.64 5.79
N ILE A 73 -0.92 -11.43 5.25
CA ILE A 73 0.10 -10.44 4.89
C ILE A 73 0.88 -10.00 6.13
N GLN A 74 0.19 -9.78 7.26
CA GLN A 74 0.83 -9.37 8.51
C GLN A 74 1.78 -10.43 9.10
N ALA A 75 1.68 -11.69 8.68
CA ALA A 75 2.61 -12.74 9.09
C ALA A 75 3.96 -12.72 8.33
N HIS A 76 4.10 -11.87 7.30
CA HIS A 76 5.35 -11.72 6.55
C HIS A 76 6.33 -10.76 7.24
N PRO A 77 7.64 -10.88 6.94
CA PRO A 77 8.63 -9.84 7.27
C PRO A 77 8.23 -8.46 6.73
N SER A 78 8.67 -7.38 7.37
CA SER A 78 8.19 -6.02 7.07
C SER A 78 8.29 -5.64 5.59
N GLU A 79 9.41 -5.95 4.92
CA GLU A 79 9.61 -5.59 3.50
C GLU A 79 8.60 -6.30 2.58
N GLU A 80 8.37 -7.60 2.80
CA GLU A 80 7.40 -8.38 2.05
C GLU A 80 5.97 -7.92 2.35
N ARG A 81 5.69 -7.61 3.62
CA ARG A 81 4.41 -7.11 4.09
C ARG A 81 4.02 -5.80 3.40
N ASP A 82 4.92 -4.82 3.34
CA ASP A 82 4.67 -3.55 2.67
C ASP A 82 4.42 -3.75 1.17
N GLN A 83 5.25 -4.55 0.51
CA GLN A 83 5.09 -4.87 -0.91
C GLN A 83 3.76 -5.58 -1.19
N LEU A 84 3.39 -6.60 -0.41
CA LEU A 84 2.11 -7.30 -0.58
C LEU A 84 0.92 -6.35 -0.33
N THR A 85 1.00 -5.48 0.67
CA THR A 85 -0.07 -4.53 0.99
C THR A 85 -0.31 -3.56 -0.16
N ASP A 86 0.76 -2.92 -0.67
CA ASP A 86 0.67 -1.98 -1.79
C ASP A 86 0.21 -2.69 -3.07
N TRP A 87 0.69 -3.91 -3.30
CA TRP A 87 0.30 -4.71 -4.46
C TRP A 87 -1.17 -5.12 -4.39
N PHE A 88 -1.66 -5.54 -3.23
CA PHE A 88 -3.05 -5.92 -3.00
C PHE A 88 -3.98 -4.73 -3.19
N MET A 89 -3.61 -3.57 -2.63
CA MET A 89 -4.38 -2.36 -2.84
C MET A 89 -4.46 -1.95 -4.32
N ALA A 90 -3.32 -1.85 -5.01
CA ALA A 90 -3.25 -1.34 -6.37
C ALA A 90 -3.87 -2.28 -7.42
N ASN A 91 -3.70 -3.60 -7.24
CA ASN A 91 -4.18 -4.58 -8.21
C ASN A 91 -5.58 -5.10 -7.91
N GLN A 92 -6.10 -4.92 -6.68
CA GLN A 92 -7.37 -5.52 -6.29
C GLN A 92 -8.31 -4.52 -5.63
N LEU A 93 -7.95 -3.94 -4.48
CA LEU A 93 -8.90 -3.13 -3.71
C LEU A 93 -9.34 -1.86 -4.45
N LEU A 94 -8.47 -1.24 -5.24
CA LEU A 94 -8.80 -0.07 -6.07
C LEU A 94 -9.41 -0.43 -7.43
N LYS A 95 -9.60 -1.71 -7.75
CA LYS A 95 -10.19 -2.16 -9.02
C LYS A 95 -11.70 -2.30 -8.98
N ASP A 96 -12.31 -2.29 -7.80
CA ASP A 96 -13.74 -2.42 -7.62
C ASP A 96 -14.30 -1.32 -6.70
N LYS A 97 -15.49 -0.81 -7.04
CA LYS A 97 -16.14 0.28 -6.29
C LYS A 97 -16.52 -0.15 -4.86
N LYS A 98 -16.92 -1.41 -4.67
CA LYS A 98 -17.28 -1.96 -3.36
C LYS A 98 -16.08 -1.95 -2.42
N THR A 99 -14.94 -2.46 -2.88
CA THR A 99 -13.72 -2.49 -2.07
C THR A 99 -13.14 -1.10 -1.86
N THR A 100 -13.25 -0.20 -2.84
CA THR A 100 -12.87 1.21 -2.67
C THR A 100 -13.73 1.90 -1.61
N ALA A 101 -15.04 1.62 -1.56
CA ALA A 101 -15.92 2.14 -0.52
C ALA A 101 -15.57 1.59 0.88
N MET A 102 -15.17 0.32 0.99
CA MET A 102 -14.70 -0.26 2.25
C MET A 102 -13.46 0.45 2.79
N ILE A 103 -12.52 0.85 1.92
CA ILE A 103 -11.30 1.58 2.36
C ILE A 103 -11.68 2.84 3.16
N ALA A 104 -12.75 3.54 2.81
CA ALA A 104 -13.16 4.77 3.50
C ALA A 104 -13.50 4.57 4.98
N SER A 105 -13.90 3.35 5.40
CA SER A 105 -14.21 3.05 6.80
C SER A 105 -13.01 2.53 7.60
N TRP A 106 -11.83 2.45 7.00
CA TRP A 106 -10.68 1.76 7.60
C TRP A 106 -9.76 2.64 8.44
N GLU A 107 -10.00 3.95 8.52
CA GLU A 107 -9.16 4.88 9.30
C GLU A 107 -8.90 4.40 10.73
N ASN A 108 -9.95 3.93 11.41
CA ASN A 108 -9.91 3.45 12.79
C ASN A 108 -10.07 1.93 12.91
N SER A 109 -9.75 1.19 11.83
CA SER A 109 -9.83 -0.27 11.86
C SER A 109 -8.91 -0.84 12.95
N PRO A 110 -9.30 -1.92 13.67
CA PRO A 110 -8.39 -2.62 14.56
C PRO A 110 -7.17 -3.22 13.82
N ALA A 111 -7.29 -3.48 12.53
CA ALA A 111 -6.21 -4.02 11.70
C ALA A 111 -5.32 -2.90 11.14
N ALA A 112 -4.05 -2.88 11.53
CA ALA A 112 -3.10 -1.87 11.06
C ALA A 112 -2.91 -1.85 9.54
N LEU A 113 -2.99 -3.01 8.89
CA LEU A 113 -2.93 -3.09 7.43
C LEU A 113 -4.05 -2.28 6.75
N GLN A 114 -5.26 -2.30 7.32
CA GLN A 114 -6.39 -1.53 6.81
C GLN A 114 -6.19 -0.02 7.03
N ARG A 115 -5.71 0.38 8.22
CA ARG A 115 -5.38 1.79 8.51
C ARG A 115 -4.28 2.31 7.58
N ARG A 116 -3.22 1.53 7.34
CA ARG A 116 -2.15 1.83 6.35
C ARG A 116 -2.75 2.05 4.96
N ILE A 117 -3.63 1.15 4.51
CA ILE A 117 -4.29 1.27 3.19
C ILE A 117 -5.15 2.54 3.12
N PHE A 118 -5.92 2.87 4.17
CA PHE A 118 -6.70 4.10 4.23
C PHE A 118 -5.81 5.32 4.04
N TRP A 119 -4.76 5.47 4.85
CA TRP A 119 -3.87 6.63 4.78
C TRP A 119 -3.14 6.69 3.43
N TYR A 120 -2.60 5.57 2.96
CA TYR A 120 -1.95 5.52 1.65
C TYR A 120 -2.93 5.87 0.51
N HIS A 121 -4.21 5.53 0.64
CA HIS A 121 -5.24 5.93 -0.32
C HIS A 121 -5.45 7.46 -0.33
N GLN A 122 -5.53 8.09 0.84
CA GLN A 122 -5.63 9.55 0.96
C GLN A 122 -4.43 10.26 0.32
N ALA A 123 -3.23 9.71 0.48
CA ALA A 123 -2.02 10.21 -0.19
C ALA A 123 -2.11 10.07 -1.71
N ARG A 124 -2.55 8.91 -2.23
CA ARG A 124 -2.67 8.65 -3.68
C ARG A 124 -3.68 9.57 -4.36
N LEU A 125 -4.79 9.91 -3.70
CA LEU A 125 -5.79 10.84 -4.25
C LEU A 125 -5.16 12.20 -4.59
N ARG A 126 -4.22 12.67 -3.76
CA ARG A 126 -3.46 13.91 -3.98
C ARG A 126 -2.31 13.73 -4.96
N TRP A 127 -1.52 12.68 -4.75
CA TRP A 127 -0.32 12.42 -5.53
C TRP A 127 -0.59 12.23 -7.02
N MET A 128 -1.64 11.48 -7.37
CA MET A 128 -1.97 11.07 -8.73
C MET A 128 -2.75 12.14 -9.52
N GLY A 129 -2.87 13.37 -9.00
CA GLY A 129 -3.46 14.50 -9.71
C GLY A 129 -4.99 14.45 -9.86
N GLN A 130 -5.67 13.69 -9.00
CA GLN A 130 -7.13 13.81 -8.88
C GLN A 130 -7.45 14.99 -7.97
N VAL A 131 -8.62 15.62 -8.15
CA VAL A 131 -9.11 16.63 -7.21
C VAL A 131 -9.26 15.94 -5.86
N PRO A 132 -8.48 16.32 -4.83
CA PRO A 132 -8.57 15.66 -3.55
C PRO A 132 -9.93 15.95 -2.90
N PRO A 133 -10.47 15.05 -2.06
CA PRO A 133 -11.64 15.36 -1.26
C PRO A 133 -11.36 16.57 -0.37
N ASP A 134 -12.41 17.34 -0.07
CA ASP A 134 -12.35 18.44 0.90
C ASP A 134 -12.31 17.88 2.34
N ASN A 135 -11.20 17.22 2.68
CA ASN A 135 -10.98 16.57 3.97
C ASN A 135 -9.60 16.85 4.56
N THR A 136 -8.80 17.74 3.94
CA THR A 136 -7.42 17.98 4.35
C THR A 136 -7.30 18.48 5.79
N GLU A 137 -8.16 19.41 6.21
CA GLU A 137 -8.19 19.92 7.59
C GLU A 137 -8.38 18.80 8.62
N TYR A 138 -9.33 17.91 8.33
CA TYR A 138 -9.57 16.73 9.16
C TYR A 138 -8.35 15.80 9.21
N LEU A 139 -7.79 15.47 8.04
CA LEU A 139 -6.64 14.56 7.96
C LEU A 139 -5.43 15.10 8.71
N LEU A 140 -5.10 16.39 8.57
CA LEU A 140 -3.97 16.98 9.28
C LEU A 140 -4.19 16.99 10.80
N THR A 141 -5.40 17.27 11.26
CA THR A 141 -5.76 17.21 12.68
C THR A 141 -5.61 15.79 13.24
N ALA A 142 -6.07 14.78 12.49
CA ALA A 142 -5.92 13.38 12.86
C ALA A 142 -4.45 12.94 12.85
N ILE A 143 -3.66 13.40 11.87
CA ILE A 143 -2.21 13.14 11.80
C ILE A 143 -1.50 13.73 13.01
N GLU A 144 -1.76 15.01 13.32
CA GLU A 144 -1.11 15.73 14.42
C GLU A 144 -1.33 15.07 15.78
N SER A 145 -2.51 14.44 15.95
CA SER A 145 -2.94 13.80 17.19
C SER A 145 -2.38 12.38 17.35
N ASN A 146 -2.24 11.63 16.26
CA ASN A 146 -2.08 10.18 16.34
C ASN A 146 -0.78 9.64 15.74
N ILE A 147 -0.11 10.35 14.82
CA ILE A 147 1.00 9.78 14.02
C ILE A 147 2.15 9.22 14.87
N ALA A 148 2.48 9.88 15.99
CA ALA A 148 3.57 9.48 16.87
C ALA A 148 3.30 8.17 17.63
N ASN A 149 2.03 7.80 17.81
CA ASN A 149 1.61 6.63 18.58
C ASN A 149 1.20 5.45 17.69
N GLU A 150 1.31 5.60 16.37
CA GLU A 150 0.87 4.57 15.44
C GLU A 150 1.92 3.51 15.12
N GLN A 151 1.45 2.37 14.64
CA GLN A 151 2.32 1.30 14.14
C GLN A 151 3.17 1.80 12.96
N PRO A 152 4.43 1.37 12.82
CA PRO A 152 5.38 1.94 11.85
C PRO A 152 4.84 2.00 10.42
N GLU A 153 4.13 0.97 9.97
CA GLU A 153 3.59 0.94 8.62
C GLU A 153 2.43 1.93 8.40
N VAL A 154 1.64 2.22 9.44
CA VAL A 154 0.56 3.22 9.38
C VAL A 154 1.15 4.62 9.52
N GLN A 155 2.10 4.79 10.43
CA GLN A 155 2.86 6.02 10.63
C GLN A 155 3.52 6.48 9.32
N TRP A 156 4.11 5.56 8.56
CA TRP A 156 4.66 5.88 7.24
C TRP A 156 3.59 6.37 6.26
N ALA A 157 2.44 5.70 6.20
CA ALA A 157 1.34 6.10 5.32
C ALA A 157 0.73 7.47 5.71
N MET A 158 0.62 7.75 7.02
CA MET A 158 0.21 9.05 7.55
C MET A 158 1.20 10.15 7.17
N ASN A 159 2.50 9.89 7.36
CA ASN A 159 3.58 10.80 6.96
C ASN A 159 3.54 11.06 5.45
N PHE A 160 3.41 10.01 4.64
CA PHE A 160 3.29 10.13 3.18
C PHE A 160 2.06 10.96 2.76
N THR A 161 0.95 10.83 3.50
CA THR A 161 -0.26 11.67 3.29
C THR A 161 0.03 13.14 3.56
N ALA A 162 0.63 13.48 4.70
CA ALA A 162 1.03 14.87 5.02
C ALA A 162 2.01 15.43 3.98
N GLY A 163 2.93 14.60 3.48
CA GLY A 163 3.88 14.97 2.43
C GLY A 163 3.15 15.44 1.16
N TRP A 164 2.24 14.63 0.62
CA TRP A 164 1.51 15.01 -0.60
C TRP A 164 0.52 16.14 -0.40
N ILE A 165 -0.08 16.28 0.78
CA ILE A 165 -0.83 17.49 1.16
C ILE A 165 0.09 18.70 1.04
N GLY A 166 1.27 18.68 1.68
CA GLY A 166 2.18 19.82 1.69
C GLY A 166 2.77 20.16 0.32
N VAL A 167 2.91 19.17 -0.57
CA VAL A 167 3.38 19.38 -1.95
C VAL A 167 2.34 20.14 -2.78
N TYR A 168 1.09 19.67 -2.81
CA TYR A 168 0.08 20.18 -3.75
C TYR A 168 -0.87 21.24 -3.16
N GLU A 169 -1.10 21.22 -1.85
CA GLU A 169 -2.02 22.16 -1.18
C GLU A 169 -1.20 23.20 -0.42
N GLN A 170 -0.68 24.21 -1.15
CA GLN A 170 0.29 25.19 -0.64
C GLN A 170 -0.15 25.87 0.67
N GLN A 171 -1.45 26.12 0.84
CA GLN A 171 -2.02 26.70 2.06
C GLN A 171 -1.75 25.87 3.34
N TYR A 172 -1.51 24.56 3.20
CA TYR A 172 -1.20 23.65 4.31
C TYR A 172 0.28 23.27 4.41
N ARG A 173 1.12 23.74 3.47
CA ARG A 173 2.54 23.37 3.39
C ARG A 173 3.29 23.63 4.69
N ALA A 174 3.13 24.82 5.27
CA ALA A 174 3.76 25.19 6.53
C ALA A 174 3.33 24.27 7.69
N ARG A 175 2.06 23.88 7.74
CA ARG A 175 1.52 22.95 8.74
C ARG A 175 2.14 21.56 8.60
N CYS A 176 2.25 21.04 7.37
CA CYS A 176 2.90 19.74 7.13
C CYS A 176 4.40 19.75 7.47
N ILE A 177 5.12 20.84 7.19
CA ILE A 177 6.52 21.01 7.60
C ILE A 177 6.63 20.97 9.12
N ALA A 178 5.79 21.72 9.84
CA ALA A 178 5.79 21.74 11.30
C ALA A 178 5.48 20.37 11.92
N ILE A 179 4.61 19.55 11.30
CA ILE A 179 4.38 18.16 11.70
C ILE A 179 5.69 17.36 11.63
N GLY A 180 6.44 17.49 10.54
CA GLY A 180 7.71 16.81 10.36
C GLY A 180 8.76 17.22 11.38
N GLU A 181 8.93 18.53 11.59
CA GLU A 181 9.89 19.07 12.56
C GLU A 181 9.58 18.63 13.99
N ARG A 182 8.29 18.64 14.38
CA ARG A 182 7.84 18.23 15.71
C ARG A 182 8.02 16.73 15.94
N THR A 183 7.71 15.91 14.94
CA THR A 183 7.75 14.44 15.08
C THR A 183 9.16 13.87 14.87
N GLY A 184 10.00 14.53 14.08
CA GLY A 184 11.35 14.07 13.74
C GLY A 184 11.38 12.77 12.93
N LEU A 185 10.23 12.29 12.44
CA LEU A 185 10.13 11.01 11.75
C LEU A 185 10.96 11.02 10.46
N TYR A 186 11.72 9.93 10.26
CA TYR A 186 12.57 9.68 9.09
C TYR A 186 13.69 10.71 8.86
N LYS A 187 13.97 11.57 9.86
CA LYS A 187 15.03 12.56 9.77
C LYS A 187 16.40 11.87 9.75
N GLY A 188 17.17 12.12 8.68
CA GLY A 188 18.50 11.54 8.51
C GLY A 188 18.52 10.11 7.97
N ASP A 189 17.37 9.55 7.58
CA ASP A 189 17.32 8.25 6.93
C ASP A 189 18.13 8.27 5.62
N MET A 190 18.97 7.25 5.43
CA MET A 190 19.72 7.11 4.19
C MET A 190 18.76 6.78 3.03
N VAL A 191 18.74 7.65 2.03
CA VAL A 191 18.03 7.40 0.78
C VAL A 191 19.00 7.12 -0.36
N SER A 192 18.62 6.16 -1.21
CA SER A 192 19.36 5.89 -2.44
C SER A 192 19.37 7.13 -3.35
N LYS A 193 20.44 7.27 -4.14
CA LYS A 193 20.60 8.40 -5.06
C LYS A 193 19.38 8.51 -6.01
N GLY A 194 18.72 9.67 -6.01
CA GLY A 194 17.55 9.95 -6.84
C GLY A 194 16.20 9.68 -6.17
N CYS A 195 16.17 9.03 -5.01
CA CYS A 195 14.97 8.90 -4.18
C CYS A 195 14.76 10.16 -3.34
N THR A 196 13.51 10.39 -2.93
CA THR A 196 13.15 11.48 -2.01
C THR A 196 13.11 10.94 -0.58
N PRO A 197 13.71 11.64 0.40
CA PRO A 197 13.62 11.29 1.82
C PRO A 197 12.20 11.38 2.35
N ASN A 198 11.87 10.58 3.37
CA ASN A 198 10.54 10.61 3.98
C ASN A 198 10.38 11.71 5.04
N TYR A 199 11.46 12.40 5.45
CA TYR A 199 11.37 13.53 6.38
C TYR A 199 10.57 14.67 5.73
N LEU A 200 9.42 15.03 6.31
CA LEU A 200 8.43 15.90 5.66
C LEU A 200 9.00 17.20 5.10
N PRO A 201 9.84 17.98 5.82
CA PRO A 201 10.39 19.21 5.27
C PRO A 201 11.18 18.97 3.98
N GLU A 202 12.07 17.98 3.96
CA GLU A 202 12.87 17.64 2.77
C GLU A 202 12.01 17.01 1.67
N PHE A 203 11.08 16.11 2.03
CA PHE A 203 10.15 15.48 1.10
C PHE A 203 9.36 16.54 0.32
N ILE A 204 8.71 17.46 1.04
CA ILE A 204 7.85 18.49 0.50
C ILE A 204 8.64 19.42 -0.42
N GLU A 205 9.80 19.89 0.05
CA GLU A 205 10.66 20.78 -0.73
C GLU A 205 11.12 20.11 -2.04
N MET A 206 11.62 18.87 -1.97
CA MET A 206 12.13 18.16 -3.12
C MET A 206 11.03 17.80 -4.13
N GLU A 207 9.88 17.29 -3.68
CA GLU A 207 8.80 16.89 -4.59
C GLU A 207 8.05 18.09 -5.19
N ALA A 208 7.92 19.20 -4.46
CA ALA A 208 7.42 20.46 -5.01
C ALA A 208 8.36 20.99 -6.09
N ARG A 209 9.67 21.00 -5.82
CA ARG A 209 10.69 21.43 -6.81
C ARG A 209 10.66 20.57 -8.07
N LYS A 210 10.59 19.24 -7.95
CA LYS A 210 10.47 18.32 -9.11
C LYS A 210 9.22 18.58 -9.97
N ARG A 211 8.19 19.24 -9.42
CA ARG A 211 6.91 19.55 -10.08
C ARG A 211 6.74 21.02 -10.44
N ASN A 212 7.70 21.87 -10.12
CA ASN A 212 7.62 23.33 -10.28
C ASN A 212 6.43 23.96 -9.51
N LEU A 213 6.25 23.57 -8.24
CA LEU A 213 5.20 24.03 -7.31
C LEU A 213 5.75 24.78 -6.08
#